data_AF-A0A524IHW0-F1
#
_entry.id   AF-A0A524IHW0-F1
#
_cell.length_a   1.000
_cell.length_b   1.000
_cell.length_c   1.000
_cell.angle_alpha   90.00
_cell.angle_beta   90.00
_cell.angle_gamma   90.00
#
_symmetry.space_group_name_H-M   'P 1'
#
loop_
_entity.id
_entity.type
_entity.pdbx_description
1 polymer ?
#
loop_
_entity_poly.entity_id
_entity_poly.type
_entity_poly.pdbx_seq_one_letter_code
_entity_poly.pdbx_strand_id
1 'polypeptide(L)'
;PKLYGPGTQVYLLVGADEGRELMSWREPYEIAKLASIVVANRPGMPVSEVIDSLPEDFARGIVPLEMPGVDISSTDLRERVRSGRSIRYLVPRPVEEYIWATGLYRGIK
;
A
#
# COMPACT_ATOMS: atom_id res chain seq x y z
N PRO A 1 -18.17 -10.35 8.86
CA PRO A 1 -17.74 -11.73 9.22
C PRO A 1 -18.66 -12.85 8.68
N LYS A 2 -20.01 -12.72 8.70
CA LYS A 2 -20.93 -13.78 8.21
C LYS A 2 -20.74 -14.17 6.73
N LEU A 3 -20.14 -13.32 5.90
CA LEU A 3 -19.94 -13.57 4.47
C LEU A 3 -18.81 -14.56 4.14
N TYR A 4 -17.80 -14.70 5.01
CA TYR A 4 -16.56 -15.43 4.69
C TYR A 4 -16.41 -16.77 5.42
N GLY A 5 -17.43 -17.16 6.19
CA GLY A 5 -17.41 -18.37 7.02
C GLY A 5 -16.94 -18.13 8.45
N PRO A 6 -17.30 -19.02 9.38
CA PRO A 6 -16.85 -18.96 10.76
C PRO A 6 -15.32 -19.12 10.85
N GLY A 7 -14.68 -18.30 11.68
CA GLY A 7 -13.22 -18.37 11.92
C GLY A 7 -12.34 -17.62 10.90
N THR A 8 -12.91 -17.02 9.85
CA THR A 8 -12.12 -16.23 8.90
C THR A 8 -11.60 -14.95 9.54
N GLN A 9 -10.29 -14.74 9.40
CA GLN A 9 -9.61 -13.50 9.80
C GLN A 9 -9.43 -12.61 8.57
N VAL A 10 -9.70 -11.32 8.72
CA VAL A 10 -9.56 -10.33 7.67
C VAL A 10 -8.42 -9.40 8.05
N TYR A 11 -7.53 -9.17 7.10
CA TYR A 11 -6.40 -8.26 7.25
C TYR A 11 -6.52 -7.12 6.24
N LEU A 12 -6.29 -5.90 6.70
CA LEU A 12 -6.15 -4.72 5.85
C LEU A 12 -4.66 -4.36 5.78
N LEU A 13 -4.03 -4.66 4.65
CA LEU A 13 -2.61 -4.35 4.43
C LEU A 13 -2.47 -2.94 3.85
N VAL A 14 -1.67 -2.11 4.51
CA VAL A 14 -1.34 -0.74 4.09
C VAL A 14 0.16 -0.50 4.18
N GLY A 15 0.66 0.48 3.42
CA GLY A 15 2.04 0.95 3.56
C GLY A 15 2.19 1.88 4.76
N ALA A 16 3.44 2.10 5.17
CA ALA A 16 3.77 3.03 6.25
C ALA A 16 3.31 4.47 5.97
N ASP A 17 3.29 4.88 4.69
CA ASP A 17 2.78 6.19 4.26
C ASP A 17 1.29 6.36 4.63
N GLU A 18 0.44 5.42 4.22
CA GLU A 18 -0.98 5.43 4.57
C GLU A 18 -1.22 5.17 6.07
N GLY A 19 -0.33 4.39 6.71
CA GLY A 19 -0.38 4.08 8.13
C GLY A 19 -0.38 5.32 9.03
N ARG A 20 0.40 6.35 8.69
CA ARG A 20 0.45 7.63 9.44
C ARG A 20 -0.85 8.42 9.36
N GLU A 21 -1.57 8.24 8.25
CA GLU A 21 -2.82 8.94 7.98
C GLU A 21 -4.04 8.16 8.45
N LEU A 22 -3.89 7.00 9.10
CA LEU A 22 -5.03 6.16 9.51
C LEU A 22 -6.07 6.93 10.34
N MET A 23 -5.63 7.84 11.23
CA MET A 23 -6.55 8.62 12.05
C MET A 23 -7.32 9.70 11.28
N SER A 24 -6.86 10.07 10.08
CA SER A 24 -7.59 10.99 9.20
C SER A 24 -8.66 10.30 8.35
N TRP A 25 -8.69 8.96 8.36
CA TRP A 25 -9.69 8.19 7.64
C TRP A 25 -11.07 8.36 8.27
N ARG A 26 -12.11 8.05 7.49
CA ARG A 26 -13.47 8.02 8.02
C ARG A 26 -13.64 6.82 8.94
N GLU A 27 -13.98 7.10 10.20
CA GLU A 27 -14.32 6.09 11.22
C GLU A 27 -13.22 5.02 11.43
N PRO A 28 -11.97 5.41 11.77
CA PRO A 28 -10.81 4.51 11.80
C PRO A 28 -10.98 3.36 12.80
N TYR A 29 -11.61 3.62 13.95
CA TYR A 29 -11.91 2.60 14.95
C TYR A 29 -12.93 1.56 14.47
N GLU A 30 -13.87 1.93 13.59
CA GLU A 30 -14.80 0.95 13.00
C GLU A 30 -14.06 0.06 12.00
N ILE A 31 -13.13 0.62 11.23
CA ILE A 31 -12.26 -0.15 10.33
C ILE A 31 -11.45 -1.19 11.13
N ALA A 32 -10.86 -0.79 12.26
CA ALA A 32 -10.12 -1.69 13.14
C ALA A 32 -10.97 -2.80 13.78
N LYS A 33 -12.30 -2.66 13.84
CA LYS A 33 -13.22 -3.73 14.26
C LYS A 33 -13.53 -4.72 13.13
N LEU A 34 -13.38 -4.31 11.87
CA LEU A 34 -13.70 -5.12 10.70
C LEU A 34 -12.52 -5.98 10.24
N ALA A 35 -11.29 -5.52 10.47
CA ALA A 35 -10.08 -6.20 10.04
C ALA A 35 -8.89 -5.86 10.96
N SER A 36 -7.95 -6.79 11.09
CA SER A 36 -6.63 -6.51 11.65
C SER A 36 -5.84 -5.64 10.67
N ILE A 37 -5.43 -4.44 11.09
CA ILE A 37 -4.68 -3.53 10.25
C ILE A 37 -3.21 -3.96 10.28
N VAL A 38 -2.65 -4.23 9.10
CA VAL A 38 -1.26 -4.60 8.90
C VAL A 38 -0.53 -3.43 8.25
N VAL A 39 0.51 -2.92 8.89
CA VAL A 39 1.31 -1.81 8.35
C VAL A 39 2.66 -2.34 7.91
N ALA A 40 2.94 -2.22 6.61
CA ALA A 40 4.22 -2.59 6.01
C ALA A 40 5.19 -1.40 5.97
N ASN A 41 6.46 -1.63 6.31
CA ASN A 41 7.50 -0.58 6.21
C ASN A 41 7.73 -0.12 4.76
N ARG A 42 8.30 1.09 4.64
CA ARG A 42 8.88 1.64 3.40
C ARG A 42 10.39 1.85 3.58
N PRO A 43 11.19 1.89 2.50
CA PRO A 43 12.58 2.32 2.59
C PRO A 43 12.70 3.67 3.32
N GLY A 44 13.47 3.70 4.41
CA GLY A 44 13.64 4.91 5.23
C GLY A 44 12.48 5.25 6.17
N MET A 45 11.47 4.38 6.29
CA MET A 45 10.32 4.58 7.18
C MET A 45 9.98 3.29 7.94
N PRO A 46 10.54 3.09 9.15
CA PRO A 46 10.23 1.93 9.97
C PRO A 46 8.78 1.98 10.49
N VAL A 47 8.18 0.81 10.71
CA VAL A 47 6.80 0.73 11.22
C VAL A 47 6.68 1.32 12.64
N SER A 48 7.74 1.29 13.43
CA SER A 48 7.76 1.90 14.78
C SER A 48 7.39 3.39 14.75
N GLU A 49 7.92 4.15 13.80
CA GLU A 49 7.57 5.57 13.66
C GLU A 49 6.09 5.80 13.31
N VAL A 50 5.45 4.83 12.65
CA VAL A 50 4.01 4.89 12.38
C VAL A 50 3.24 4.59 13.67
N ILE A 51 3.61 3.52 14.38
CA ILE A 51 2.98 3.13 15.65
C ILE A 51 3.05 4.26 16.68
N ASP A 52 4.21 4.91 16.79
CA ASP A 52 4.44 6.02 17.73
C ASP A 52 3.61 7.27 17.42
N SER A 53 3.12 7.40 16.17
CA SER A 53 2.27 8.52 15.73
C SER A 53 0.78 8.31 16.01
N LEU A 54 0.36 7.09 16.40
CA LEU A 54 -1.04 6.71 16.58
C LEU A 54 -1.45 6.77 18.07
N PRO A 55 -2.74 6.96 18.38
CA PRO A 55 -3.26 6.80 19.74
C PRO A 55 -2.93 5.40 20.29
N GLU A 56 -2.52 5.32 21.56
CA GLU A 56 -2.02 4.07 22.18
C GLU A 56 -3.04 2.92 22.09
N ASP A 57 -4.32 3.22 22.27
CA ASP A 57 -5.40 2.23 22.17
C ASP A 57 -5.56 1.67 20.76
N PHE A 58 -5.38 2.51 19.74
CA PHE A 58 -5.42 2.14 18.34
C PHE A 58 -4.14 1.40 17.91
N ALA A 59 -2.98 1.92 18.31
CA ALA A 59 -1.66 1.40 18.00
C ALA A 59 -1.48 -0.07 18.44
N ARG A 60 -2.06 -0.45 19.59
CA ARG A 60 -2.05 -1.85 20.10
C ARG A 60 -2.71 -2.87 19.16
N GLY A 61 -3.60 -2.42 18.27
CA GLY A 61 -4.27 -3.26 17.29
C GLY A 61 -3.53 -3.40 15.95
N ILE A 62 -2.42 -2.67 15.76
CA ILE A 62 -1.64 -2.70 14.52
C ILE A 62 -0.70 -3.91 14.51
N VAL A 63 -0.69 -4.62 13.38
CA VAL A 63 0.27 -5.70 13.10
C VAL A 63 1.40 -5.12 12.23
N PRO A 64 2.62 -4.98 12.75
CA PRO A 64 3.75 -4.54 11.93
C PRO A 64 4.18 -5.64 10.97
N LEU A 65 4.50 -5.27 9.73
CA LEU A 65 5.06 -6.18 8.72
C LEU A 65 6.37 -5.60 8.17
N GLU A 66 7.45 -6.35 8.34
CA GLU A 66 8.72 -6.03 7.69
C GLU A 66 8.76 -6.65 6.28
N MET A 67 9.09 -5.82 5.30
CA MET A 67 9.21 -6.15 3.89
C MET A 67 10.56 -5.68 3.36
N PRO A 68 11.14 -6.42 2.40
CA PRO A 68 12.29 -5.93 1.64
C PRO A 68 11.98 -4.56 1.03
N GLY A 69 12.96 -3.65 1.07
CA GLY A 69 12.81 -2.32 0.49
C GLY A 69 12.59 -2.41 -1.01
N VAL A 70 11.35 -2.12 -1.44
CA VAL A 70 10.99 -1.95 -2.85
C VAL A 70 10.66 -0.49 -3.06
N ASP A 71 11.64 0.28 -3.56
CA ASP A 71 11.46 1.69 -3.86
C ASP A 71 10.85 1.88 -5.26
N ILE A 72 9.57 1.52 -5.38
CA ILE A 72 8.78 1.67 -6.60
C ILE A 72 7.52 2.46 -6.27
N SER A 73 7.21 3.47 -7.08
CA SER A 73 5.96 4.22 -6.98
C SER A 73 5.25 4.31 -8.34
N SER A 74 3.92 4.29 -8.32
CA SER A 74 3.11 4.43 -9.54
C SER A 74 3.31 5.80 -10.20
N THR A 75 3.62 6.84 -9.44
CA THR A 75 3.93 8.17 -9.98
C THR A 75 5.18 8.13 -10.86
N ASP A 76 6.26 7.56 -10.35
CA ASP A 76 7.52 7.42 -11.08
C ASP A 76 7.37 6.48 -12.30
N LEU A 77 6.64 5.37 -12.16
CA LEU A 77 6.34 4.48 -13.29
C LEU A 77 5.58 5.18 -14.42
N ARG A 78 4.55 5.97 -14.10
CA ARG A 78 3.80 6.74 -15.10
C ARG A 78 4.68 7.80 -15.77
N GLU A 79 5.54 8.49 -15.03
CA GLU A 79 6.50 9.43 -15.61
C GLU A 79 7.54 8.74 -16.52
N ARG A 80 8.04 7.56 -16.15
CA ARG A 80 8.90 6.76 -17.02
C ARG A 80 8.21 6.42 -18.33
N VAL A 81 6.98 5.92 -18.30
CA VAL A 81 6.22 5.61 -19.51
C VAL A 81 5.98 6.85 -20.36
N ARG A 82 5.59 7.98 -19.75
CA ARG A 82 5.37 9.25 -20.45
C ARG A 82 6.64 9.76 -21.14
N SER A 83 7.80 9.57 -20.52
CA SER A 83 9.11 9.94 -21.05
C SER A 83 9.75 8.89 -21.96
N GLY A 84 9.05 7.81 -22.29
CA GLY A 84 9.56 6.72 -23.13
C GLY A 84 10.67 5.88 -22.47
N ARG A 85 10.85 6.00 -21.14
CA ARG A 85 11.80 5.19 -20.37
C ARG A 85 11.21 3.82 -20.06
N SER A 86 12.08 2.81 -20.01
CA SER A 86 11.69 1.44 -19.69
C SER A 86 11.17 1.31 -18.25
N ILE A 87 10.17 0.46 -18.07
CA ILE A 87 9.65 0.02 -16.77
C ILE A 87 9.88 -1.48 -16.53
N ARG A 88 10.69 -2.13 -17.39
CA ARG A 88 11.03 -3.55 -17.28
C ARG A 88 11.65 -3.86 -15.92
N TYR A 89 11.25 -4.99 -15.34
CA TYR A 89 11.62 -5.44 -13.99
C TYR A 89 11.04 -4.63 -12.81
N LEU A 90 10.39 -3.49 -13.07
CA LEU A 90 9.68 -2.72 -12.04
C LEU A 90 8.21 -3.13 -11.90
N VAL A 91 7.69 -3.84 -12.91
CA VAL A 91 6.34 -4.40 -12.93
C VAL A 91 6.39 -5.82 -13.51
N PRO A 92 5.37 -6.65 -13.26
CA PRO A 92 5.23 -7.93 -13.95
C PRO A 92 5.21 -7.73 -15.47
N ARG A 93 5.88 -8.61 -16.21
CA ARG A 93 5.97 -8.53 -17.68
C ARG A 93 4.61 -8.36 -18.39
N PRO A 94 3.52 -9.08 -18.02
CA PRO A 94 2.22 -8.85 -18.65
C PRO A 94 1.66 -7.43 -18.45
N VAL A 95 1.99 -6.77 -17.34
CA VAL A 95 1.58 -5.38 -17.06
C VAL A 95 2.35 -4.41 -17.95
N GLU A 96 3.67 -4.60 -18.10
CA GLU A 96 4.49 -3.82 -19.04
C GLU A 96 3.96 -3.94 -20.47
N GLU A 97 3.73 -5.17 -20.95
CA GLU A 97 3.23 -5.44 -22.30
C GLU A 97 1.86 -4.77 -22.53
N TYR A 98 0.96 -4.85 -21.55
CA TYR A 98 -0.34 -4.20 -21.61
C TYR A 98 -0.23 -2.68 -21.73
N ILE A 99 0.57 -2.02 -20.87
CA ILE A 99 0.76 -0.56 -20.89
C ILE A 99 1.23 -0.11 -22.28
N TRP A 100 2.17 -0.83 -22.88
CA TRP A 100 2.70 -0.48 -24.20
C TRP A 100 1.73 -0.76 -25.35
N ALA A 101 0.98 -1.86 -25.28
CA ALA A 101 0.00 -2.26 -26.29
C ALA A 101 -1.19 -1.29 -26.34
N THR A 102 -1.69 -0.83 -25.19
CA THR A 102 -2.84 0.09 -25.13
C THR A 102 -2.43 1.56 -25.16
N GLY A 103 -1.12 1.86 -25.09
CA GLY A 103 -0.62 3.24 -25.00
C GLY A 103 -0.97 3.93 -23.67
N LEU A 104 -1.25 3.17 -22.61
CA LEU A 104 -1.60 3.73 -21.30
C LEU A 104 -0.45 4.59 -20.76
N TYR A 105 -0.77 5.72 -20.16
CA TYR A 105 0.20 6.69 -19.58
C TYR A 105 1.18 7.33 -20.58
N ARG A 106 1.08 7.04 -21.88
CA ARG A 106 1.73 7.86 -22.90
C ARG A 106 1.01 9.22 -22.94
N GLY A 107 1.76 10.32 -22.91
CA GLY A 107 1.17 11.66 -22.98
C GLY A 107 0.25 11.80 -24.20
N ILE A 108 -0.76 12.66 -24.10
CA ILE A 108 -1.58 13.02 -25.28
C ILE A 108 -0.61 13.65 -26.29
N LYS A 109 -0.57 13.09 -27.51
CA LYS A 109 0.13 13.70 -28.63
C LYS A 109 -0.56 14.99 -29.07
#